data_AF-A0A6C2CR94-F1
#
_entry.id   AF-A0A6C2CR94-F1
#
_cell.length_a   1.000
_cell.length_b   1.000
_cell.length_c   1.000
_cell.angle_alpha   90.00
_cell.angle_beta   90.00
_cell.angle_gamma   90.00
#
_symmetry.space_group_name_H-M   'P 1'
#
loop_
_entity.id
_entity.type
_entity.pdbx_description
1 polymer ?
#
loop_
_entity_poly.entity_id
_entity_poly.type
_entity_poly.pdbx_seq_one_letter_code
_entity_poly.pdbx_strand_id
1 'polypeptide(L)'
;MSLLSLYKNLYFDIAPGHARRPKAAIRWNEDLPTKWQAQIVAPLYFDHYIEYEIAAERIIGRDEDDAACFCTFSYVQAEAGPEYRTWAETLKAWRLRDGRWLTYRVVVRNGQLARGRGFYTLGNSMPR
;
A
#
# COMPACT_ATOMS: atom_id res chain seq x y z
N MET A 1 -8.08 13.82 21.01
CA MET A 1 -6.95 13.15 20.33
C MET A 1 -6.90 13.70 18.92
N SER A 2 -5.80 14.39 18.56
CA SER A 2 -5.66 15.06 17.26
C SER A 2 -5.57 14.05 16.11
N LEU A 3 -6.27 14.31 15.01
CA LEU A 3 -6.16 13.58 13.72
C LEU A 3 -4.72 13.43 13.24
N LEU A 4 -3.80 14.27 13.73
CA LEU A 4 -2.35 14.18 13.50
C LEU A 4 -1.69 12.91 14.06
N SER A 5 -2.34 12.20 15.00
CA SER A 5 -1.76 10.97 15.57
C SER A 5 -1.88 9.73 14.67
N LEU A 6 -2.68 9.79 13.61
CA LEU A 6 -2.76 8.74 12.58
C LEU A 6 -1.59 8.81 11.58
N TYR A 7 -0.84 9.91 11.57
CA TYR A 7 0.28 10.17 10.65
C TYR A 7 1.64 9.69 11.18
N LYS A 8 1.65 8.86 12.24
CA LYS A 8 2.90 8.38 12.86
C LYS A 8 3.40 7.08 12.21
N ASN A 9 3.57 7.11 10.90
CA ASN A 9 4.54 6.27 10.18
C ASN A 9 5.27 7.19 9.19
N LEU A 10 6.55 7.39 9.45
CA LEU A 10 7.44 8.42 8.89
C LEU A 10 7.77 8.21 7.41
N TYR A 11 6.81 8.45 6.50
CA TYR A 11 7.08 8.52 5.04
C TYR A 11 6.34 9.67 4.34
N PHE A 12 5.80 10.65 5.06
CA PHE A 12 5.14 11.80 4.46
C PHE A 12 6.15 12.88 4.07
N ASP A 13 6.78 12.70 2.91
CA ASP A 13 7.40 13.78 2.15
C ASP A 13 6.26 14.55 1.47
N ILE A 14 6.03 15.81 1.86
CA ILE A 14 4.81 16.59 1.53
C ILE A 14 4.90 17.34 0.18
N ALA A 15 5.95 17.11 -0.61
CA ALA A 15 6.04 17.67 -1.95
C ALA A 15 5.22 16.79 -2.92
N PRO A 16 4.15 17.32 -3.55
CA PRO A 16 3.40 16.56 -4.55
C PRO A 16 4.33 16.15 -5.69
N GLY A 17 4.18 14.92 -6.17
CA GLY A 17 4.94 14.45 -7.31
C GLY A 17 5.26 12.96 -7.26
N HIS A 18 6.14 12.60 -8.18
CA HIS A 18 6.70 11.27 -8.34
C HIS A 18 8.14 11.29 -7.82
N ALA A 19 8.45 10.41 -6.87
CA ALA A 19 9.80 10.22 -6.38
C ALA A 19 10.23 8.77 -6.59
N ARG A 20 11.37 8.58 -7.25
CA ARG A 20 12.01 7.25 -7.30
C ARG A 20 12.76 7.00 -6.00
N ARG A 21 12.49 5.86 -5.35
CA ARG A 21 13.10 5.44 -4.10
C ARG A 21 13.93 4.16 -4.31
N PRO A 22 15.09 4.02 -3.64
CA PRO A 22 15.92 2.83 -3.75
C PRO A 22 15.27 1.62 -3.06
N LYS A 23 15.75 0.40 -3.38
CA LYS A 23 15.27 -0.88 -2.81
C LYS A 23 15.10 -0.89 -1.28
N ALA A 24 16.03 -0.25 -0.56
CA ALA A 24 16.05 -0.26 0.90
C ALA A 24 15.03 0.70 1.53
N ALA A 25 14.41 1.61 0.75
CA ALA A 25 13.52 2.62 1.29
C ALA A 25 12.18 2.05 1.76
N ILE A 26 11.69 0.97 1.11
CA ILE A 26 10.37 0.41 1.34
C ILE A 26 10.50 -1.05 1.82
N ARG A 27 9.84 -1.36 2.94
CA ARG A 27 9.72 -2.73 3.46
C ARG A 27 8.64 -3.51 2.71
N TRP A 28 8.88 -3.75 1.43
CA TRP A 28 7.91 -4.35 0.51
C TRP A 28 7.48 -5.77 0.90
N ASN A 29 8.28 -6.52 1.67
CA ASN A 29 7.98 -7.89 2.09
C ASN A 29 7.23 -7.98 3.42
N GLU A 30 6.90 -6.86 4.05
CA GLU A 30 6.04 -6.83 5.24
C GLU A 30 4.63 -7.34 4.87
N ASP A 31 4.05 -8.18 5.73
CA ASP A 31 2.79 -8.91 5.49
C ASP A 31 2.82 -9.93 4.34
N LEU A 32 3.99 -10.26 3.78
CA LEU A 32 4.10 -11.34 2.80
C LEU A 32 4.28 -12.70 3.52
N PRO A 33 3.36 -13.67 3.35
CA PRO A 33 3.50 -14.97 3.99
C PRO A 33 4.75 -15.71 3.50
N THR A 34 5.50 -16.33 4.41
CA THR A 34 6.78 -17.01 4.13
C THR A 34 6.69 -18.00 2.96
N LYS A 35 5.59 -18.74 2.87
CA LYS A 35 5.35 -19.72 1.79
C LYS A 35 5.35 -19.13 0.37
N TRP A 36 5.09 -17.82 0.24
CA TRP A 36 5.05 -17.13 -1.05
C TRP A 36 6.35 -16.39 -1.36
N GLN A 37 7.25 -16.17 -0.40
CA GLN A 37 8.44 -15.33 -0.59
C GLN A 37 9.32 -15.78 -1.76
N ALA A 38 9.55 -17.09 -1.90
CA ALA A 38 10.36 -17.64 -3.00
C ALA A 38 9.70 -17.45 -4.39
N GLN A 39 8.38 -17.28 -4.42
CA GLN A 39 7.58 -17.16 -5.64
C GLN A 39 7.35 -15.71 -6.07
N ILE A 40 7.72 -14.71 -5.24
CA ILE A 40 7.57 -13.29 -5.60
C ILE A 40 8.73 -12.81 -6.47
N VAL A 41 8.43 -11.92 -7.41
CA VAL A 41 9.42 -11.10 -8.11
C VAL A 41 9.79 -9.92 -7.22
N ALA A 42 11.05 -9.85 -6.78
CA ALA A 42 11.50 -8.82 -5.83
C ALA A 42 11.73 -7.47 -6.54
N PRO A 43 11.21 -6.35 -6.00
CA PRO A 43 11.47 -5.03 -6.55
C PRO A 43 12.94 -4.59 -6.37
N LEU A 44 13.45 -3.89 -7.37
CA LEU A 44 14.77 -3.27 -7.42
C LEU A 44 14.73 -1.78 -7.04
N TYR A 45 13.62 -1.10 -7.34
CA TYR A 45 13.36 0.27 -6.94
C TYR A 45 11.85 0.52 -6.90
N PHE A 46 11.48 1.72 -6.44
CA PHE A 46 10.08 2.10 -6.27
C PHE A 46 9.80 3.46 -6.88
N ASP A 47 8.63 3.61 -7.48
CA ASP A 47 8.01 4.89 -7.80
C ASP A 47 6.97 5.21 -6.73
N HIS A 48 7.14 6.32 -6.02
CA HIS A 48 6.22 6.79 -4.98
C HIS A 48 5.43 7.98 -5.51
N TYR A 49 4.11 7.88 -5.43
CA TYR A 49 3.14 8.88 -5.84
C TYR A 49 2.32 9.28 -4.61
N ILE A 50 2.19 10.58 -4.39
CA ILE A 50 1.40 11.14 -3.27
C ILE A 50 0.32 12.02 -3.89
N GLU A 51 -0.93 11.74 -3.55
CA GLU A 51 -2.07 12.55 -3.96
C GLU A 51 -2.29 13.68 -2.94
N TYR A 52 -2.62 14.89 -3.40
CA TYR A 52 -2.74 16.06 -2.53
C TYR A 52 -4.18 16.41 -2.16
N GLU A 53 -5.15 16.02 -2.98
CA GLU A 53 -6.58 16.31 -2.72
C GLU A 53 -7.20 15.35 -1.71
N ILE A 54 -6.66 14.13 -1.63
CA ILE A 54 -7.06 13.10 -0.68
C ILE A 54 -5.83 12.59 0.06
N ALA A 55 -6.00 12.18 1.32
CA ALA A 55 -4.94 11.56 2.10
C ALA A 55 -4.65 10.14 1.56
N ALA A 56 -4.02 10.08 0.40
CA ALA A 56 -3.74 8.86 -0.33
C ALA A 56 -2.31 8.84 -0.89
N GLU A 57 -1.72 7.65 -0.91
CA GLU A 57 -0.43 7.39 -1.52
C GLU A 57 -0.43 6.08 -2.29
N ARG A 58 0.41 6.01 -3.32
CA ARG A 58 0.65 4.80 -4.10
C ARG A 58 2.14 4.61 -4.29
N ILE A 59 2.62 3.39 -4.06
CA ILE A 59 4.00 3.00 -4.35
C ILE A 59 3.97 1.83 -5.33
N ILE A 60 4.77 1.88 -6.38
CA ILE A 60 4.94 0.81 -7.36
C ILE A 60 6.40 0.35 -7.32
N GLY A 61 6.63 -0.91 -7.00
CA GLY A 61 7.95 -1.54 -7.10
C GLY A 61 8.16 -2.17 -8.47
N ARG A 62 9.37 -2.01 -9.01
CA ARG A 62 9.74 -2.45 -10.36
C ARG A 62 10.89 -3.43 -10.36
N ASP A 63 10.85 -4.38 -11.30
CA ASP A 63 11.89 -5.37 -11.51
C ASP A 63 12.96 -4.89 -12.52
N GLU A 64 13.78 -5.80 -13.02
CA GLU A 64 14.86 -5.52 -13.99
C GLU A 64 14.36 -5.09 -15.37
N ASP A 65 13.13 -5.46 -15.74
CA ASP A 65 12.50 -5.13 -17.02
C ASP A 65 11.63 -3.85 -16.92
N ASP A 66 11.78 -3.09 -15.83
CA ASP A 66 10.92 -1.94 -15.48
C ASP A 66 9.43 -2.30 -15.31
N ALA A 67 9.12 -3.59 -15.17
CA ALA A 67 7.76 -4.07 -15.03
C ALA A 67 7.32 -4.02 -13.55
N ALA A 68 6.06 -3.68 -13.32
CA ALA A 68 5.50 -3.65 -11.98
C ALA A 68 5.50 -5.06 -11.36
N CYS A 69 6.15 -5.20 -10.21
CA CYS A 69 6.22 -6.44 -9.44
C CYS A 69 5.72 -6.30 -8.00
N PHE A 70 5.53 -5.07 -7.54
CA PHE A 70 4.92 -4.75 -6.26
C PHE A 70 4.05 -3.51 -6.41
N CYS A 71 2.94 -3.43 -5.68
CA CYS A 71 2.26 -2.18 -5.45
C CYS A 71 1.69 -2.10 -4.04
N THR A 72 1.67 -0.90 -3.48
CA THR A 72 0.89 -0.62 -2.27
C THR A 72 0.12 0.66 -2.46
N PHE A 73 -1.08 0.69 -1.91
CA PHE A 73 -1.96 1.85 -1.92
C PHE A 73 -2.55 2.00 -0.52
N SER A 74 -2.52 3.22 -0.02
CA SER A 74 -3.13 3.59 1.25
C SER A 74 -3.99 4.81 1.02
N TYR A 75 -5.21 4.83 1.52
CA TYR A 75 -6.01 6.05 1.58
C TYR A 75 -6.86 6.12 2.83
N VAL A 76 -7.12 7.36 3.25
CA VAL A 76 -8.06 7.69 4.31
C VAL A 76 -9.11 8.63 3.74
N GLN A 77 -10.37 8.26 3.90
CA GLN A 77 -11.51 9.10 3.59
C GLN A 77 -12.27 9.40 4.88
N ALA A 78 -12.46 10.68 5.16
CA ALA A 78 -13.31 11.15 6.25
C ALA A 78 -14.57 11.78 5.65
N GLU A 79 -15.74 11.29 6.05
CA GLU A 79 -17.01 11.92 5.70
C GLU A 79 -17.36 12.97 6.76
N ALA A 80 -17.71 14.17 6.30
CA ALA A 80 -18.21 15.23 7.17
C ALA A 80 -19.69 14.98 7.52
N GLY A 81 -20.02 15.02 8.81
CA GLY A 81 -21.37 14.81 9.32
C GLY A 81 -21.42 14.77 10.85
N PRO A 82 -22.62 14.71 11.46
CA PRO A 82 -22.77 14.63 12.92
C PRO A 82 -22.14 13.36 13.51
N GLU A 83 -22.03 12.29 12.71
CA GLU A 83 -21.24 11.09 13.01
C GLU A 83 -19.99 11.09 12.14
N TYR A 84 -18.83 11.37 12.72
CA TYR A 84 -17.55 11.32 11.99
C TYR A 84 -17.26 9.87 11.56
N ARG A 85 -17.34 9.59 10.25
CA ARG A 85 -17.03 8.27 9.69
C ARG A 85 -15.70 8.34 8.97
N THR A 86 -14.74 7.57 9.46
CA THR A 86 -13.43 7.40 8.82
C THR A 86 -13.34 6.03 8.20
N TRP A 87 -13.10 6.01 6.90
CA TRP A 87 -12.73 4.83 6.14
C TRP A 87 -11.24 4.89 5.86
N ALA A 88 -10.52 3.82 6.18
CA ALA A 88 -9.13 3.68 5.80
C ALA A 88 -8.92 2.32 5.15
N GLU A 89 -8.13 2.31 4.09
CA GLU A 89 -7.77 1.09 3.40
C GLU A 89 -6.29 1.09 3.11
N THR A 90 -5.68 -0.08 3.33
CA THR A 90 -4.32 -0.38 2.89
C THR A 90 -4.35 -1.65 2.08
N LEU A 91 -3.73 -1.59 0.92
CA LEU A 91 -3.55 -2.72 0.02
C LEU A 91 -2.06 -2.87 -0.26
N LYS A 92 -1.54 -4.09 -0.17
CA LYS A 92 -0.22 -4.48 -0.68
C LYS A 92 -0.42 -5.60 -1.69
N ALA A 93 0.30 -5.59 -2.80
CA ALA A 93 0.25 -6.67 -3.76
C ALA A 93 1.62 -6.98 -4.36
N TRP A 94 1.84 -8.26 -4.63
CA TRP A 94 3.09 -8.80 -5.13
C TRP A 94 2.82 -9.65 -6.37
N ARG A 95 3.62 -9.43 -7.41
CA ARG A 95 3.60 -10.27 -8.60
C ARG A 95 4.36 -11.56 -8.32
N LEU A 96 3.70 -12.68 -8.57
CA LEU A 96 4.27 -14.01 -8.57
C LEU A 96 5.08 -14.23 -9.85
N ARG A 97 6.04 -15.16 -9.81
CA ARG A 97 6.85 -15.57 -10.96
C ARG A 97 6.01 -16.14 -12.11
N ASP A 98 4.81 -16.64 -11.82
CA ASP A 98 3.84 -17.13 -12.81
C ASP A 98 2.93 -16.03 -13.38
N GLY A 99 3.17 -14.76 -13.02
CA GLY A 99 2.43 -13.61 -13.52
C GLY A 99 1.16 -13.26 -12.74
N ARG A 100 0.69 -14.12 -11.83
CA ARG A 100 -0.44 -13.81 -10.94
C ARG A 100 -0.03 -12.79 -9.89
N TRP A 101 -1.02 -12.17 -9.25
CA TRP A 101 -0.83 -11.18 -8.20
C TRP A 101 -1.42 -11.68 -6.89
N LEU A 102 -0.59 -11.77 -5.85
CA LEU A 102 -1.04 -11.97 -4.48
C LEU A 102 -1.32 -10.60 -3.89
N THR A 103 -2.55 -10.37 -3.44
CA THR A 103 -2.98 -9.12 -2.82
C THR A 103 -3.32 -9.35 -1.37
N TYR A 104 -2.81 -8.51 -0.49
CA TYR A 104 -3.20 -8.39 0.91
C TYR A 104 -3.95 -7.08 1.09
N ARG A 105 -5.16 -7.12 1.64
CA ARG A 105 -6.02 -5.94 1.82
C ARG A 105 -6.50 -5.85 3.25
N VAL A 106 -6.35 -4.68 3.84
CA VAL A 106 -6.86 -4.32 5.17
C VAL A 106 -7.84 -3.17 5.00
N VAL A 107 -9.03 -3.33 5.55
CA VAL A 107 -10.08 -2.32 5.54
C VAL A 107 -10.46 -1.99 6.98
N VAL A 108 -10.41 -0.71 7.33
CA VAL A 108 -10.79 -0.19 8.64
C VAL A 108 -11.97 0.74 8.46
N ARG A 109 -13.02 0.51 9.26
CA ARG A 109 -14.23 1.33 9.31
C ARG A 109 -14.36 1.98 10.69
N ASN A 110 -14.85 3.21 10.73
CA ASN A 110 -15.16 3.96 11.96
C ASN A 110 -13.98 4.08 12.93
N GLY A 111 -12.75 4.23 12.40
CA GLY A 111 -11.55 4.44 13.22
C GLY A 111 -11.12 3.27 14.10
N GLN A 112 -11.75 2.10 14.00
CA GLN A 112 -11.38 0.92 14.79
C GLN A 112 -10.22 0.16 14.14
N LEU A 113 -9.01 0.73 14.21
CA LEU A 113 -7.76 0.14 13.69
C LEU A 113 -7.54 -1.30 14.17
N ALA A 114 -7.95 -1.62 15.41
CA ALA A 114 -7.78 -2.95 16.00
C ALA A 114 -8.66 -4.07 15.39
N ARG A 115 -9.61 -3.73 14.51
CA ARG A 115 -10.56 -4.71 13.93
C ARG A 115 -10.31 -5.07 12.47
N GLY A 116 -9.41 -4.38 11.77
CA GLY A 116 -9.07 -4.71 10.39
C GLY A 116 -8.27 -6.00 10.31
N ARG A 117 -8.92 -7.16 10.18
CA ARG A 117 -8.23 -8.39 9.78
C ARG A 117 -8.01 -8.34 8.27
N GLY A 118 -6.74 -8.28 7.86
CA GLY A 118 -6.42 -8.34 6.45
C GLY A 118 -6.70 -9.71 5.86
N PHE A 119 -6.94 -9.76 4.55
CA PHE A 119 -7.18 -10.99 3.82
C PHE A 119 -6.35 -11.03 2.54
N TYR A 120 -6.09 -12.25 2.05
CA TYR A 120 -5.33 -12.48 0.84
C TYR A 120 -6.22 -12.91 -0.31
N THR A 121 -5.97 -12.38 -1.51
CA THR A 121 -6.61 -12.80 -2.76
C THR A 121 -5.56 -13.03 -3.84
N LEU A 122 -5.84 -13.94 -4.78
CA LEU A 122 -5.08 -14.10 -6.00
C LEU A 122 -5.85 -13.49 -7.17
N GLY A 123 -5.16 -12.73 -8.01
CA GLY A 123 -5.71 -12.16 -9.24
C GLY A 123 -4.76 -12.34 -10.43
N ASN A 124 -5.27 -12.15 -11.64
CA ASN A 124 -4.49 -12.28 -12.88
C ASN A 124 -3.88 -10.94 -13.35
N SER A 125 -4.09 -9.87 -12.60
CA SER A 125 -3.62 -8.53 -12.93
C SER A 125 -3.27 -7.75 -11.69
N MET A 126 -2.42 -6.73 -11.85
CA MET A 126 -2.14 -5.78 -10.78
C MET A 126 -3.44 -5.10 -10.32
N PRO A 127 -3.69 -4.98 -9.00
CA PRO A 127 -4.81 -4.22 -8.48
C PRO A 127 -4.64 -2.73 -8.84
N ARG A 128 -5.76 -2.07 -9.16
CA ARG A 128 -5.78 -0.70 -9.68
C ARG A 128 -6.15 0.31 -8.62
#